data_AF-A0A6S6SVZ7-F1
#
_entry.id   AF-A0A6S6SVZ7-F1
#
_cell.length_a   1.000
_cell.length_b   1.000
_cell.length_c   1.000
_cell.angle_alpha   90.00
_cell.angle_beta   90.00
_cell.angle_gamma   90.00
#
_symmetry.space_group_name_H-M   'P 1'
#
loop_
_entity.id
_entity.type
_entity.pdbx_description
1 polymer ?
#
loop_
_entity_poly.entity_id
_entity_poly.type
_entity_poly.pdbx_seq_one_letter_code
_entity_poly.pdbx_strand_id
1 'polypeptide(L)'
;MMKRRSFLKTLLVIPAVGMLPSMTLASDSSQIVGLEKIVTIIENDKRLNQRVSSTDIELAITAVRRMNEILIEAIFQTGVANDGIITTRDTRELNDYINTNYKDEWIELHGDDEADGQDTGFHKVRGNGARTKLFGKNAINKVADNIYHLGFETHRKNRLLNEDGNKNASFRQIATWLDALLREDLAAGRLANSDVEEVVGATGTGLDKGVEIIYNDVGLNKKISLGDMREGARAVNGMNELLLEAISATNAADGGLFTKQDMQNVNQYLVANHAGEWAELHGDDETNEETGFHKVQNDGAKTKLFGTNAINQVCDGIHHLGFATPYKNRLVNEDGNKNKPFRKVAGWLNQILAEELANGTL
;
A
#
# COMPACT_ATOMS: atom_id res chain seq x y z
N MET A 1 3.51 45.53 -18.42
CA MET A 1 2.29 45.62 -17.59
C MET A 1 1.12 45.08 -18.43
N MET A 2 0.85 43.78 -18.33
CA MET A 2 -0.22 43.12 -19.10
C MET A 2 -0.88 42.06 -18.21
N LYS A 3 -2.19 42.23 -18.01
CA LYS A 3 -3.06 41.42 -17.16
C LYS A 3 -3.13 39.98 -17.69
N ARG A 4 -2.72 39.00 -16.89
CA ARG A 4 -3.04 37.58 -17.15
C ARG A 4 -4.47 37.32 -16.73
N ARG A 5 -5.29 36.88 -17.69
CA ARG A 5 -6.65 36.40 -17.48
C ARG A 5 -6.57 35.03 -16.82
N SER A 6 -7.21 34.93 -15.65
CA SER A 6 -7.54 33.66 -14.99
C SER A 6 -8.52 32.88 -15.87
N PHE A 7 -8.14 31.66 -16.25
CA PHE A 7 -9.06 30.63 -16.71
C PHE A 7 -9.11 29.56 -15.62
N LEU A 8 -9.96 29.81 -14.61
CA LEU A 8 -10.56 28.75 -13.81
C LEU A 8 -11.46 27.93 -14.75
N LYS A 9 -10.97 26.76 -15.16
CA LYS A 9 -11.84 25.65 -15.56
C LYS A 9 -11.83 24.65 -14.42
N THR A 10 -12.89 24.74 -13.62
CA THR A 10 -13.32 23.72 -12.68
C THR A 10 -13.55 22.42 -13.47
N LEU A 11 -12.57 21.54 -13.49
CA LEU A 11 -12.78 20.14 -13.85
C LEU A 11 -13.04 19.42 -12.54
N LEU A 12 -14.32 19.21 -12.24
CA LEU A 12 -14.74 18.33 -11.16
C LEU A 12 -14.37 16.92 -11.62
N VAL A 13 -13.22 16.41 -11.16
CA VAL A 13 -12.90 14.99 -11.28
C VAL A 13 -13.82 14.28 -10.31
N ILE A 14 -14.96 13.82 -10.83
CA ILE A 14 -15.79 12.85 -10.15
C ILE A 14 -14.95 11.58 -10.12
N PRO A 15 -14.58 11.01 -8.96
CA PRO A 15 -14.02 9.68 -8.95
C PRO A 15 -15.07 8.79 -9.60
N ALA A 16 -14.71 8.11 -10.67
CA ALA A 16 -15.52 7.05 -11.22
C ALA A 16 -15.60 5.97 -10.14
N VAL A 17 -16.59 6.08 -9.26
CA VAL A 17 -17.10 4.97 -8.46
C VAL A 17 -17.67 4.02 -9.49
N GLY A 18 -16.79 3.20 -10.06
CA GLY A 18 -17.21 1.98 -10.71
C GLY A 18 -18.01 1.25 -9.65
N MET A 19 -19.33 1.11 -9.89
CA MET A 19 -20.10 0.08 -9.23
C MET A 19 -19.38 -1.22 -9.52
N LEU A 20 -18.49 -1.64 -8.62
CA LEU A 20 -18.03 -3.01 -8.60
C LEU A 20 -19.30 -3.82 -8.45
N PRO A 21 -19.56 -4.80 -9.34
CA PRO A 21 -20.61 -5.74 -9.08
C PRO A 21 -20.32 -6.30 -7.69
N SER A 22 -21.28 -6.23 -6.77
CA SER A 22 -21.27 -7.05 -5.58
C SER A 22 -21.17 -8.50 -6.06
N MET A 23 -19.95 -8.99 -6.19
CA MET A 23 -19.71 -10.41 -6.27
C MET A 23 -20.18 -10.92 -4.93
N THR A 24 -21.35 -11.53 -4.95
CA THR A 24 -21.78 -12.41 -3.89
C THR A 24 -20.68 -13.46 -3.69
N LEU A 25 -19.82 -13.27 -2.68
CA LEU A 25 -18.95 -14.28 -2.07
C LEU A 25 -19.80 -15.37 -1.38
N ALA A 26 -20.95 -15.73 -1.94
CA ALA A 26 -21.99 -16.52 -1.31
C ALA A 26 -21.71 -18.03 -1.37
N SER A 27 -20.48 -18.50 -1.63
CA SER A 27 -20.22 -19.94 -1.63
C SER A 27 -18.90 -20.44 -1.02
N ASP A 28 -17.96 -19.60 -0.55
CA ASP A 28 -16.68 -20.15 -0.03
C ASP A 28 -16.13 -19.57 1.28
N SER A 29 -16.72 -18.50 1.84
CA SER A 29 -16.30 -18.00 3.18
C SER A 29 -16.49 -19.06 4.28
N SER A 30 -17.47 -19.96 4.12
CA SER A 30 -17.72 -21.09 5.03
C SER A 30 -16.56 -22.11 5.12
N GLN A 31 -15.60 -22.07 4.19
CA GLN A 31 -14.40 -22.91 4.25
C GLN A 31 -13.25 -22.26 5.02
N ILE A 32 -13.33 -20.95 5.33
CA ILE A 32 -12.29 -20.22 6.06
C ILE A 32 -12.43 -20.51 7.55
N VAL A 33 -11.53 -21.36 8.07
CA VAL A 33 -11.64 -21.87 9.45
C VAL A 33 -10.95 -20.98 10.47
N GLY A 34 -10.01 -20.14 10.04
CA GLY A 34 -9.16 -19.35 10.93
C GLY A 34 -9.94 -18.35 11.79
N LEU A 35 -10.78 -17.51 11.16
CA LEU A 35 -11.55 -16.48 11.86
C LEU A 35 -12.76 -17.07 12.62
N GLU A 36 -13.30 -18.20 12.20
CA GLU A 36 -14.37 -18.91 12.92
C GLU A 36 -13.94 -19.41 14.31
N LYS A 37 -12.63 -19.47 14.58
CA LYS A 37 -12.12 -19.68 15.93
C LYS A 37 -12.61 -18.60 16.91
N ILE A 38 -12.81 -17.36 16.46
CA ILE A 38 -13.33 -16.27 17.31
C ILE A 38 -14.80 -16.53 17.67
N VAL A 39 -15.62 -16.88 16.68
CA VAL A 39 -17.04 -17.22 16.87
C VAL A 39 -17.20 -18.41 17.81
N THR A 40 -16.43 -19.48 17.58
CA THR A 40 -16.42 -20.67 18.43
C THR A 40 -16.09 -20.33 19.88
N ILE A 41 -15.19 -19.37 20.11
CA ILE A 41 -14.84 -18.92 21.47
C ILE A 41 -15.99 -18.15 22.11
N ILE A 42 -16.69 -17.27 21.37
CA ILE A 42 -17.86 -16.56 21.88
C ILE A 42 -18.95 -17.56 22.26
N GLU A 43 -19.21 -18.57 21.43
CA GLU A 43 -20.21 -19.60 21.66
C GLU A 43 -19.91 -20.46 22.90
N ASN A 44 -18.63 -20.71 23.22
CA ASN A 44 -18.23 -21.74 24.19
C ASN A 44 -17.52 -21.22 25.45
N ASP A 45 -17.17 -19.94 25.55
CA ASP A 45 -16.52 -19.40 26.75
C ASP A 45 -17.49 -19.42 27.93
N LYS A 46 -17.29 -20.41 28.82
CA LYS A 46 -18.17 -20.66 29.97
C LYS A 46 -18.40 -19.42 30.84
N ARG A 47 -17.41 -18.54 30.99
CA ARG A 47 -17.54 -17.38 31.89
C ARG A 47 -18.25 -16.22 31.20
N LEU A 48 -18.01 -16.04 29.90
CA LEU A 48 -18.76 -15.09 29.08
C LEU A 48 -20.25 -15.47 29.09
N ASN A 49 -20.56 -16.73 28.82
CA ASN A 49 -21.95 -17.22 28.72
C ASN A 49 -22.70 -17.27 30.07
N GLN A 50 -21.99 -17.09 31.19
CA GLN A 50 -22.61 -16.89 32.51
C GLN A 50 -23.00 -15.43 32.79
N ARG A 51 -22.48 -14.49 31.99
CA ARG A 51 -22.53 -13.04 32.25
C ARG A 51 -23.28 -12.28 31.17
N VAL A 52 -23.33 -12.82 29.96
CA VAL A 52 -24.00 -12.24 28.80
C VAL A 52 -25.24 -13.08 28.50
N SER A 53 -26.34 -12.42 28.12
CA SER A 53 -27.57 -13.10 27.74
C SER A 53 -27.37 -13.91 26.46
N SER A 54 -28.14 -15.00 26.27
CA SER A 54 -28.06 -15.77 25.02
C SER A 54 -28.38 -14.93 23.78
N THR A 55 -29.33 -13.99 23.91
CA THR A 55 -29.68 -13.05 22.84
C THR A 55 -28.51 -12.13 22.49
N ASP A 56 -27.80 -11.58 23.48
CA ASP A 56 -26.64 -10.73 23.22
C ASP A 56 -25.46 -11.53 22.64
N ILE A 57 -25.29 -12.79 23.04
CA ILE A 57 -24.33 -13.72 22.42
C ILE A 57 -24.66 -13.92 20.93
N GLU A 58 -25.92 -14.18 20.59
CA GLU A 58 -26.36 -14.39 19.20
C GLU A 58 -26.17 -13.13 18.34
N LEU A 59 -26.50 -11.95 18.88
CA LEU A 59 -26.28 -10.67 18.20
C LEU A 59 -24.79 -10.40 17.96
N ALA A 60 -23.94 -10.64 18.96
CA ALA A 60 -22.50 -10.48 18.82
C ALA A 60 -21.91 -11.46 17.79
N ILE A 61 -22.35 -12.71 17.77
CA ILE A 61 -21.93 -13.70 16.78
C ILE A 61 -22.32 -13.25 15.37
N THR A 62 -23.53 -12.74 15.20
CA THR A 62 -24.01 -12.22 13.91
C THR A 62 -23.10 -11.09 13.42
N ALA A 63 -22.77 -10.15 14.31
CA ALA A 63 -21.88 -9.04 13.98
C ALA A 63 -20.46 -9.53 13.61
N VAL A 64 -19.88 -10.40 14.44
CA VAL A 64 -18.54 -10.97 14.23
C VAL A 64 -18.45 -11.75 12.91
N ARG A 65 -19.47 -12.55 12.57
CA ARG A 65 -19.50 -13.26 11.29
C ARG A 65 -19.47 -12.30 10.12
N ARG A 66 -20.28 -11.24 10.16
CA ARG A 66 -20.28 -10.24 9.08
C ARG A 66 -18.96 -9.47 8.99
N MET A 67 -18.33 -9.12 10.11
CA MET A 67 -16.98 -8.52 10.10
C MET A 67 -15.93 -9.48 9.54
N ASN A 68 -16.02 -10.77 9.87
CA ASN A 68 -15.13 -11.78 9.29
C ASN A 68 -15.31 -11.91 7.78
N GLU A 69 -16.55 -11.88 7.27
CA GLU A 69 -16.83 -11.88 5.84
C GLU A 69 -16.21 -10.68 5.13
N ILE A 70 -16.40 -9.47 5.66
CA ILE A 70 -15.80 -8.24 5.11
C ILE A 70 -14.27 -8.32 5.13
N LEU A 71 -13.67 -8.85 6.20
CA LEU A 71 -12.22 -9.03 6.28
C LEU A 71 -11.69 -10.05 5.26
N ILE A 72 -12.41 -11.15 5.05
CA ILE A 72 -12.07 -12.17 4.03
C ILE A 72 -12.20 -11.57 2.63
N GLU A 73 -13.25 -10.81 2.37
CA GLU A 73 -13.42 -10.07 1.12
C GLU A 73 -12.26 -9.10 0.89
N ALA A 74 -11.90 -8.30 1.89
CA ALA A 74 -10.77 -7.39 1.81
C ALA A 74 -9.47 -8.13 1.47
N ILE A 75 -9.20 -9.28 2.12
CA ILE A 75 -8.04 -10.13 1.82
C ILE A 75 -8.03 -10.58 0.36
N PHE A 76 -9.17 -11.06 -0.13
CA PHE A 76 -9.29 -11.58 -1.50
C PHE A 76 -9.19 -10.46 -2.55
N GLN A 77 -9.92 -9.36 -2.37
CA GLN A 77 -9.99 -8.25 -3.33
C GLN A 77 -8.66 -7.50 -3.43
N THR A 78 -7.92 -7.40 -2.33
CA THR A 78 -6.59 -6.75 -2.32
C THR A 78 -5.46 -7.72 -2.65
N GLY A 79 -5.72 -9.04 -2.69
CA GLY A 79 -4.69 -10.06 -2.97
C GLY A 79 -3.55 -10.10 -1.94
N VAL A 80 -3.74 -9.54 -0.74
CA VAL A 80 -2.67 -9.45 0.27
C VAL A 80 -2.21 -10.82 0.80
N ALA A 81 -2.98 -11.87 0.56
CA ALA A 81 -2.63 -13.24 0.95
C ALA A 81 -1.98 -14.07 -0.17
N ASN A 82 -1.71 -13.47 -1.34
CA ASN A 82 -1.21 -14.20 -2.51
C ASN A 82 0.17 -14.83 -2.30
N ASP A 83 0.99 -14.27 -1.42
CA ASP A 83 2.30 -14.83 -1.04
C ASP A 83 2.20 -15.85 0.12
N GLY A 84 0.98 -16.14 0.60
CA GLY A 84 0.71 -17.09 1.67
C GLY A 84 1.02 -16.58 3.07
N ILE A 85 1.31 -15.29 3.26
CA ILE A 85 1.65 -14.70 4.56
C ILE A 85 0.89 -13.38 4.73
N ILE A 86 0.45 -13.06 5.96
CA ILE A 86 -0.07 -11.71 6.26
C ILE A 86 0.99 -10.91 7.01
N THR A 87 1.37 -9.77 6.45
CA THR A 87 2.42 -8.88 6.94
C THR A 87 1.90 -7.50 7.34
N THR A 88 2.82 -6.60 7.71
CA THR A 88 2.42 -5.26 8.19
C THR A 88 1.83 -4.39 7.08
N ARG A 89 2.38 -4.44 5.85
CA ARG A 89 1.82 -3.70 4.69
C ARG A 89 0.41 -4.19 4.35
N ASP A 90 0.18 -5.50 4.50
CA ASP A 90 -1.10 -6.14 4.21
C ASP A 90 -2.17 -5.66 5.16
N THR A 91 -1.87 -5.58 6.46
CA THR A 91 -2.85 -5.04 7.43
C THR A 91 -3.14 -3.55 7.27
N ARG A 92 -2.27 -2.79 6.59
CA ARG A 92 -2.59 -1.40 6.22
C ARG A 92 -3.53 -1.38 5.03
N GLU A 93 -3.22 -2.18 4.02
CA GLU A 93 -4.09 -2.38 2.85
C GLU A 93 -5.51 -2.82 3.27
N LEU A 94 -5.62 -3.78 4.20
CA LEU A 94 -6.90 -4.22 4.74
C LEU A 94 -7.64 -3.08 5.47
N ASN A 95 -6.92 -2.26 6.22
CA ASN A 95 -7.51 -1.12 6.90
C ASN A 95 -8.07 -0.10 5.90
N ASP A 96 -7.29 0.23 4.88
CA ASP A 96 -7.65 1.21 3.86
C ASP A 96 -8.86 0.70 3.06
N TYR A 97 -8.84 -0.58 2.64
CA TYR A 97 -9.96 -1.22 1.97
C TYR A 97 -11.25 -1.19 2.80
N ILE A 98 -11.21 -1.60 4.07
CA ILE A 98 -12.39 -1.63 4.93
C ILE A 98 -12.89 -0.21 5.19
N ASN A 99 -11.99 0.75 5.43
CA ASN A 99 -12.36 2.14 5.66
C ASN A 99 -13.00 2.78 4.42
N THR A 100 -12.50 2.48 3.22
CA THR A 100 -13.05 3.04 1.98
C THR A 100 -14.40 2.43 1.62
N ASN A 101 -14.57 1.11 1.79
CA ASN A 101 -15.71 0.39 1.25
C ASN A 101 -16.81 0.08 2.28
N TYR A 102 -16.45 -0.03 3.56
CA TYR A 102 -17.32 -0.59 4.60
C TYR A 102 -17.39 0.24 5.87
N LYS A 103 -16.89 1.50 5.90
CA LYS A 103 -16.77 2.32 7.12
C LYS A 103 -18.01 2.28 8.03
N ASP A 104 -19.17 2.63 7.48
CA ASP A 104 -20.39 2.80 8.26
C ASP A 104 -20.91 1.45 8.79
N GLU A 105 -20.96 0.42 7.93
CA GLU A 105 -21.35 -0.94 8.33
C GLU A 105 -20.37 -1.53 9.36
N TRP A 106 -19.07 -1.34 9.15
CA TRP A 106 -18.03 -1.86 10.02
C TRP A 106 -18.10 -1.26 11.43
N ILE A 107 -18.36 0.04 11.56
CA ILE A 107 -18.56 0.71 12.85
C ILE A 107 -19.81 0.16 13.55
N GLU A 108 -20.92 -0.02 12.83
CA GLU A 108 -22.15 -0.59 13.41
C GLU A 108 -21.94 -2.03 13.92
N LEU A 109 -21.24 -2.85 13.14
CA LEU A 109 -20.93 -4.24 13.51
C LEU A 109 -19.95 -4.32 14.68
N HIS A 110 -18.95 -3.45 14.72
CA HIS A 110 -18.02 -3.35 15.85
C HIS A 110 -18.78 -2.99 17.13
N GLY A 111 -19.71 -2.04 17.02
CA GLY A 111 -20.46 -1.48 18.13
C GLY A 111 -19.70 -0.37 18.85
N ASP A 112 -20.45 0.36 19.67
CA ASP A 112 -19.99 1.49 20.48
C ASP A 112 -20.40 1.24 21.95
N ASP A 113 -19.63 1.78 22.90
CA ASP A 113 -19.94 1.80 24.33
C ASP A 113 -20.57 3.13 24.82
N GLU A 114 -20.76 4.14 23.97
CA GLU A 114 -21.21 5.49 24.39
C GLU A 114 -22.45 6.03 23.62
N ALA A 115 -23.61 6.01 24.28
CA ALA A 115 -24.65 7.08 24.24
C ALA A 115 -25.77 6.84 25.27
N ASP A 116 -26.07 5.59 25.59
CA ASP A 116 -27.18 5.20 26.47
C ASP A 116 -26.85 4.01 27.42
N GLY A 117 -25.59 3.57 27.42
CA GLY A 117 -25.12 2.46 28.25
C GLY A 117 -25.49 1.07 27.73
N GLN A 118 -25.88 0.94 26.46
CA GLN A 118 -26.16 -0.35 25.83
C GLN A 118 -25.10 -0.73 24.80
N ASP A 119 -24.33 -1.79 25.11
CA ASP A 119 -23.40 -2.38 24.15
C ASP A 119 -24.14 -2.87 22.90
N THR A 120 -23.66 -2.50 21.71
CA THR A 120 -24.15 -2.98 20.40
C THR A 120 -23.10 -3.85 19.71
N GLY A 121 -23.45 -4.48 18.57
CA GLY A 121 -22.49 -5.24 17.75
C GLY A 121 -21.64 -6.26 18.51
N PHE A 122 -20.34 -6.28 18.20
CA PHE A 122 -19.33 -7.07 18.91
C PHE A 122 -19.13 -6.63 20.37
N HIS A 123 -19.33 -5.35 20.70
CA HIS A 123 -19.16 -4.85 22.06
C HIS A 123 -20.07 -5.54 23.09
N LYS A 124 -21.18 -6.16 22.67
CA LYS A 124 -22.04 -7.00 23.52
C LYS A 124 -21.31 -8.11 24.29
N VAL A 125 -20.17 -8.59 23.78
CA VAL A 125 -19.36 -9.62 24.44
C VAL A 125 -18.02 -9.10 24.98
N ARG A 126 -17.63 -7.90 24.58
CA ARG A 126 -16.42 -7.22 25.05
C ARG A 126 -16.56 -6.85 26.53
N GLY A 127 -15.49 -6.98 27.29
CA GLY A 127 -15.48 -6.62 28.73
C GLY A 127 -16.24 -7.59 29.64
N ASN A 128 -17.04 -8.51 29.09
CA ASN A 128 -18.00 -9.32 29.83
C ASN A 128 -17.44 -10.63 30.42
N GLY A 129 -16.13 -10.66 30.71
CA GLY A 129 -15.52 -11.67 31.57
C GLY A 129 -15.00 -12.93 30.89
N ALA A 130 -14.98 -13.00 29.56
CA ALA A 130 -14.33 -14.06 28.79
C ALA A 130 -12.91 -14.35 29.31
N ARG A 131 -12.50 -15.62 29.36
CA ARG A 131 -11.18 -16.06 29.86
C ARG A 131 -10.38 -16.86 28.85
N THR A 132 -11.01 -17.34 27.80
CA THR A 132 -10.34 -18.07 26.73
C THR A 132 -9.23 -17.22 26.13
N LYS A 133 -8.11 -17.86 25.81
CA LYS A 133 -6.91 -17.18 25.32
C LYS A 133 -6.57 -17.60 23.90
N LEU A 134 -6.22 -16.61 23.09
CA LEU A 134 -5.53 -16.78 21.82
C LEU A 134 -4.16 -16.12 21.92
N PHE A 135 -3.11 -16.83 21.49
CA PHE A 135 -1.74 -16.31 21.49
C PHE A 135 -1.28 -15.78 22.86
N GLY A 136 -1.74 -16.43 23.94
CA GLY A 136 -1.45 -16.05 25.33
C GLY A 136 -2.17 -14.79 25.83
N LYS A 137 -3.04 -14.17 25.02
CA LYS A 137 -3.85 -12.98 25.34
C LYS A 137 -5.33 -13.35 25.42
N ASN A 138 -6.15 -12.50 26.04
CA ASN A 138 -7.60 -12.70 26.07
C ASN A 138 -8.13 -12.71 24.63
N ALA A 139 -8.86 -13.76 24.24
CA ALA A 139 -9.29 -13.93 22.85
C ALA A 139 -10.23 -12.80 22.40
N ILE A 140 -11.20 -12.42 23.25
CA ILE A 140 -12.20 -11.41 22.92
C ILE A 140 -11.63 -9.99 23.15
N ASN A 141 -11.27 -9.67 24.39
CA ASN A 141 -10.91 -8.31 24.82
C ASN A 141 -9.51 -7.84 24.36
N LYS A 142 -8.77 -8.68 23.65
CA LYS A 142 -7.42 -8.35 23.17
C LYS A 142 -7.13 -8.81 21.76
N VAL A 143 -7.50 -10.02 21.35
CA VAL A 143 -7.17 -10.46 19.99
C VAL A 143 -8.24 -9.97 19.02
N ALA A 144 -9.49 -10.37 19.22
CA ALA A 144 -10.62 -10.00 18.35
C ALA A 144 -10.86 -8.48 18.32
N ASP A 145 -11.01 -7.85 19.49
CA ASP A 145 -11.21 -6.40 19.64
C ASP A 145 -10.20 -5.59 18.80
N ASN A 146 -8.91 -5.85 18.99
CA ASN A 146 -7.87 -5.13 18.24
C ASN A 146 -7.84 -5.45 16.73
N ILE A 147 -8.23 -6.66 16.30
CA ILE A 147 -8.35 -6.98 14.87
C ILE A 147 -9.50 -6.17 14.27
N TYR A 148 -10.63 -6.08 14.99
CA TYR A 148 -11.82 -5.38 14.54
C TYR A 148 -11.71 -3.86 14.61
N HIS A 149 -10.63 -3.32 15.19
CA HIS A 149 -10.22 -1.92 15.02
C HIS A 149 -9.57 -1.60 13.66
N LEU A 150 -9.36 -2.57 12.77
CA LEU A 150 -9.16 -2.27 11.35
C LEU A 150 -10.37 -1.50 10.80
N GLY A 151 -10.20 -0.75 9.72
CA GLY A 151 -11.30 -0.01 9.09
C GLY A 151 -11.65 1.32 9.77
N PHE A 152 -11.10 1.60 10.96
CA PHE A 152 -11.19 2.90 11.59
C PHE A 152 -10.17 3.86 10.99
N GLU A 153 -10.55 5.14 10.87
CA GLU A 153 -9.67 6.17 10.32
C GLU A 153 -8.41 6.31 11.19
N THR A 154 -7.24 6.37 10.56
CA THR A 154 -5.98 6.55 11.27
C THR A 154 -5.10 7.58 10.60
N HIS A 155 -4.87 8.70 11.30
CA HIS A 155 -3.80 9.65 10.96
C HIS A 155 -2.45 9.22 11.56
N ARG A 156 -2.36 8.01 12.15
CA ARG A 156 -1.16 7.54 12.83
C ARG A 156 -0.43 6.51 11.99
N LYS A 157 0.71 6.94 11.46
CA LYS A 157 1.59 6.15 10.59
C LYS A 157 1.91 4.71 11.03
N ASN A 158 1.68 4.27 12.28
CA ASN A 158 2.04 2.91 12.74
C ASN A 158 0.99 2.19 13.61
N ARG A 159 -0.14 2.82 13.94
CA ARG A 159 -1.08 2.29 14.92
C ARG A 159 -2.52 2.56 14.50
N LEU A 160 -3.39 1.64 14.84
CA LEU A 160 -4.83 1.85 14.75
C LEU A 160 -5.28 2.84 15.83
N LEU A 161 -6.38 3.51 15.54
CA LEU A 161 -7.19 4.22 16.53
C LEU A 161 -8.33 3.31 16.95
N ASN A 162 -8.83 3.50 18.17
CA ASN A 162 -10.16 2.96 18.50
C ASN A 162 -11.24 3.96 18.07
N GLU A 163 -12.50 3.58 18.29
CA GLU A 163 -13.72 4.38 18.09
C GLU A 163 -13.62 5.81 18.66
N ASP A 164 -12.94 6.00 19.80
CA ASP A 164 -12.74 7.33 20.43
C ASP A 164 -11.54 8.14 19.89
N GLY A 165 -10.77 7.59 18.93
CA GLY A 165 -9.50 8.20 18.48
C GLY A 165 -8.29 7.96 19.41
N ASN A 166 -8.42 7.08 20.42
CA ASN A 166 -7.33 6.70 21.33
C ASN A 166 -6.33 5.73 20.67
N LYS A 167 -5.12 5.62 21.23
CA LYS A 167 -4.09 4.73 20.64
C LYS A 167 -4.46 3.27 20.83
N ASN A 168 -4.43 2.50 19.75
CA ASN A 168 -4.68 1.08 19.81
C ASN A 168 -3.54 0.21 19.25
N ALA A 169 -3.76 -1.06 18.94
CA ALA A 169 -2.76 -2.00 18.46
C ALA A 169 -1.99 -1.47 17.22
N SER A 170 -0.74 -1.91 17.07
CA SER A 170 0.03 -1.60 15.85
C SER A 170 -0.36 -2.56 14.73
N PHE A 171 -0.31 -2.10 13.47
CA PHE A 171 -0.47 -2.94 12.28
C PHE A 171 0.36 -4.24 12.32
N ARG A 172 1.62 -4.16 12.76
CA ARG A 172 2.49 -5.34 12.97
C ARG A 172 1.86 -6.41 13.87
N GLN A 173 1.21 -5.97 14.94
CA GLN A 173 0.62 -6.86 15.93
C GLN A 173 -0.65 -7.52 15.36
N ILE A 174 -1.45 -6.75 14.60
CA ILE A 174 -2.60 -7.29 13.87
C ILE A 174 -2.14 -8.33 12.84
N ALA A 175 -1.09 -8.03 12.07
CA ALA A 175 -0.53 -8.95 11.09
C ALA A 175 -0.13 -10.28 11.73
N THR A 176 0.54 -10.21 12.89
CA THR A 176 0.94 -11.41 13.65
C THR A 176 -0.26 -12.28 14.05
N TRP A 177 -1.37 -11.66 14.45
CA TRP A 177 -2.57 -12.41 14.85
C TRP A 177 -3.37 -12.93 13.67
N LEU A 178 -3.54 -12.14 12.61
CA LEU A 178 -4.23 -12.57 11.40
C LEU A 178 -3.48 -13.69 10.70
N ASP A 179 -2.16 -13.57 10.51
CA ASP A 179 -1.32 -14.66 9.98
C ASP A 179 -1.48 -15.95 10.80
N ALA A 180 -1.48 -15.83 12.13
CA ALA A 180 -1.61 -16.98 13.00
C ALA A 180 -3.01 -17.61 13.03
N LEU A 181 -4.07 -16.80 12.92
CA LEU A 181 -5.45 -17.29 12.82
C LEU A 181 -5.68 -17.99 11.49
N LEU A 182 -5.24 -17.36 10.39
CA LEU A 182 -5.49 -17.77 9.01
C LEU A 182 -4.45 -18.75 8.47
N ARG A 183 -3.44 -19.16 9.26
CA ARG A 183 -2.32 -20.00 8.78
C ARG A 183 -2.74 -21.23 7.98
N GLU A 184 -3.79 -21.91 8.42
CA GLU A 184 -4.31 -23.11 7.73
C GLU A 184 -4.96 -22.73 6.39
N ASP A 185 -5.70 -21.62 6.34
CA ASP A 185 -6.35 -21.12 5.13
C ASP A 185 -5.33 -20.58 4.12
N LEU A 186 -4.30 -19.87 4.61
CA LEU A 186 -3.16 -19.37 3.83
C LEU A 186 -2.36 -20.53 3.21
N ALA A 187 -2.00 -21.54 4.01
CA ALA A 187 -1.26 -22.70 3.53
C ALA A 187 -2.05 -23.55 2.53
N ALA A 188 -3.38 -23.53 2.62
CA ALA A 188 -4.27 -24.19 1.68
C ALA A 188 -4.56 -23.34 0.42
N GLY A 189 -4.07 -22.10 0.34
CA GLY A 189 -4.31 -21.19 -0.79
C GLY A 189 -5.75 -20.68 -0.90
N ARG A 190 -6.58 -20.83 0.15
CA ARG A 190 -8.01 -20.46 0.12
C ARG A 190 -8.28 -18.97 0.03
N LEU A 191 -7.27 -18.17 0.38
CA LEU A 191 -7.34 -16.72 0.44
C LEU A 191 -6.60 -16.04 -0.72
N ALA A 192 -5.97 -16.82 -1.61
CA ALA A 192 -5.26 -16.28 -2.76
C ALA A 192 -6.26 -15.89 -3.85
N ASN A 193 -5.99 -14.77 -4.51
CA ASN A 193 -6.71 -14.28 -5.67
C ASN A 193 -5.75 -14.11 -6.84
N SER A 194 -5.83 -15.01 -7.83
CA SER A 194 -4.98 -14.98 -9.02
C SER A 194 -5.23 -13.78 -9.94
N ASP A 195 -6.37 -13.10 -9.81
CA ASP A 195 -6.69 -11.93 -10.62
C ASP A 195 -5.95 -10.67 -10.16
N VAL A 196 -5.29 -10.73 -9.00
CA VAL A 196 -4.47 -9.66 -8.44
C VAL A 196 -3.01 -10.06 -8.50
N GLU A 197 -2.27 -9.46 -9.44
CA GLU A 197 -0.85 -9.71 -9.62
C GLU A 197 0.01 -8.53 -9.15
N GLU A 198 1.16 -8.83 -8.57
CA GLU A 198 2.15 -7.79 -8.25
C GLU A 198 2.81 -7.27 -9.52
N VAL A 199 3.11 -5.98 -9.52
CA VAL A 199 3.82 -5.34 -10.62
C VAL A 199 5.22 -5.92 -10.71
N VAL A 200 5.59 -6.41 -11.90
CA VAL A 200 6.95 -6.82 -12.22
C VAL A 200 7.60 -5.80 -13.13
N GLY A 201 8.91 -5.61 -13.00
CA GLY A 201 9.67 -4.81 -13.97
C GLY A 201 9.62 -5.47 -15.34
N ALA A 202 9.25 -4.70 -16.36
CA ALA A 202 9.01 -5.20 -17.71
C ALA A 202 10.13 -4.84 -18.71
N THR A 203 11.13 -4.07 -18.26
CA THR A 203 12.16 -3.57 -19.16
C THR A 203 13.19 -4.63 -19.55
N GLY A 204 13.35 -5.68 -18.74
CA GLY A 204 14.39 -6.68 -18.94
C GLY A 204 15.78 -6.13 -18.67
N THR A 205 15.87 -5.04 -17.90
CA THR A 205 17.14 -4.37 -17.61
C THR A 205 17.40 -4.21 -16.12
N GLY A 206 18.61 -3.81 -15.74
CA GLY A 206 18.95 -3.46 -14.37
C GLY A 206 18.04 -2.41 -13.72
N LEU A 207 17.27 -1.62 -14.49
CA LEU A 207 16.29 -0.66 -13.96
C LEU A 207 15.15 -1.35 -13.20
N ASP A 208 14.82 -2.60 -13.53
CA ASP A 208 13.76 -3.39 -12.88
C ASP A 208 14.05 -3.65 -11.39
N LYS A 209 15.33 -3.49 -10.96
CA LYS A 209 15.72 -3.51 -9.54
C LYS A 209 14.96 -2.46 -8.72
N GLY A 210 14.55 -1.35 -9.30
CA GLY A 210 13.72 -0.35 -8.60
C GLY A 210 12.39 -0.95 -8.13
N VAL A 211 11.71 -1.68 -9.00
CA VAL A 211 10.46 -2.39 -8.71
C VAL A 211 10.68 -3.48 -7.67
N GLU A 212 11.73 -4.29 -7.83
CA GLU A 212 12.10 -5.33 -6.85
C GLU A 212 12.35 -4.74 -5.46
N ILE A 213 13.07 -3.61 -5.38
CA ILE A 213 13.39 -2.95 -4.11
C ILE A 213 12.11 -2.47 -3.41
N ILE A 214 11.12 -1.94 -4.14
CA ILE A 214 9.87 -1.46 -3.52
C ILE A 214 9.21 -2.56 -2.69
N TYR A 215 9.05 -3.76 -3.24
CA TYR A 215 8.40 -4.88 -2.53
C TYR A 215 9.27 -5.50 -1.44
N ASN A 216 10.60 -5.45 -1.58
CA ASN A 216 11.53 -6.11 -0.65
C ASN A 216 12.12 -5.18 0.41
N ASP A 217 11.90 -3.87 0.33
CA ASP A 217 12.45 -2.90 1.26
C ASP A 217 11.83 -3.05 2.67
N VAL A 218 12.65 -3.42 3.64
CA VAL A 218 12.23 -3.65 5.04
C VAL A 218 11.68 -2.41 5.76
N GLY A 219 11.96 -1.21 5.23
CA GLY A 219 11.45 0.06 5.69
C GLY A 219 10.06 0.33 5.15
N LEU A 220 9.89 0.26 3.83
CA LEU A 220 8.60 0.44 3.16
C LEU A 220 7.57 -0.58 3.66
N ASN A 221 7.96 -1.86 3.74
CA ASN A 221 7.12 -2.96 4.26
C ASN A 221 6.54 -2.72 5.67
N LYS A 222 7.10 -1.75 6.41
CA LYS A 222 6.63 -1.40 7.76
C LYS A 222 5.75 -0.16 7.76
N LYS A 223 5.82 0.70 6.75
CA LYS A 223 5.28 2.06 6.79
C LYS A 223 4.10 2.30 5.86
N ILE A 224 4.05 1.65 4.70
CA ILE A 224 3.02 1.86 3.68
C ILE A 224 2.22 0.59 3.40
N SER A 225 1.05 0.74 2.77
CA SER A 225 0.18 -0.36 2.34
C SER A 225 0.77 -1.09 1.14
N LEU A 226 0.25 -2.28 0.85
CA LEU A 226 0.61 -3.03 -0.36
C LEU A 226 0.09 -2.32 -1.62
N GLY A 227 -1.07 -1.67 -1.56
CA GLY A 227 -1.62 -0.85 -2.63
C GLY A 227 -0.71 0.31 -3.02
N ASP A 228 -0.22 1.09 -2.03
CA ASP A 228 0.74 2.18 -2.27
C ASP A 228 2.04 1.64 -2.88
N MET A 229 2.53 0.48 -2.43
CA MET A 229 3.68 -0.19 -3.03
C MET A 229 3.45 -0.53 -4.50
N ARG A 230 2.27 -1.06 -4.84
CA ARG A 230 1.89 -1.39 -6.23
C ARG A 230 1.80 -0.15 -7.11
N GLU A 231 1.22 0.94 -6.60
CA GLU A 231 1.18 2.22 -7.31
C GLU A 231 2.58 2.75 -7.60
N GLY A 232 3.44 2.82 -6.58
CA GLY A 232 4.83 3.23 -6.75
C GLY A 232 5.62 2.31 -7.70
N ALA A 233 5.37 1.00 -7.64
CA ALA A 233 5.99 0.04 -8.56
C ALA A 233 5.53 0.22 -10.02
N ARG A 234 4.24 0.48 -10.27
CA ARG A 234 3.72 0.82 -11.62
C ARG A 234 4.38 2.08 -12.14
N ALA A 235 4.45 3.12 -11.30
CA ALA A 235 5.11 4.38 -11.63
C ALA A 235 6.57 4.17 -12.02
N VAL A 236 7.35 3.47 -11.19
CA VAL A 236 8.76 3.17 -11.48
C VAL A 236 8.91 2.39 -12.79
N ASN A 237 8.07 1.37 -13.02
CA ASN A 237 8.12 0.59 -14.26
C ASN A 237 7.84 1.46 -15.49
N GLY A 238 6.77 2.26 -15.47
CA GLY A 238 6.43 3.16 -16.58
C GLY A 238 7.53 4.19 -16.86
N MET A 239 8.12 4.79 -15.81
CA MET A 239 9.24 5.73 -16.00
C MET A 239 10.49 5.05 -16.55
N ASN A 240 10.74 3.79 -16.18
CA ASN A 240 11.87 3.03 -16.72
C ASN A 240 11.68 2.72 -18.21
N GLU A 241 10.46 2.38 -18.65
CA GLU A 241 10.14 2.17 -20.06
C GLU A 241 10.38 3.43 -20.90
N LEU A 242 9.85 4.57 -20.45
CA LEU A 242 10.06 5.87 -21.10
C LEU A 242 11.54 6.28 -21.12
N LEU A 243 12.28 5.96 -20.05
CA LEU A 243 13.72 6.23 -19.98
C LEU A 243 14.50 5.42 -21.03
N LEU A 244 14.17 4.14 -21.21
CA LEU A 244 14.81 3.31 -22.24
C LEU A 244 14.46 3.77 -23.64
N GLU A 245 13.21 4.16 -23.88
CA GLU A 245 12.82 4.78 -25.15
C GLU A 245 13.69 6.01 -25.45
N ALA A 246 13.86 6.91 -24.47
CA ALA A 246 14.67 8.11 -24.61
C ALA A 246 16.17 7.82 -24.81
N ILE A 247 16.70 6.78 -24.14
CA ILE A 247 18.08 6.31 -24.32
C ILE A 247 18.29 5.87 -25.78
N SER A 248 17.40 5.02 -26.28
CA SER A 248 17.43 4.51 -27.66
C SER A 248 17.28 5.65 -28.68
N ALA A 249 16.30 6.53 -28.51
CA ALA A 249 16.04 7.65 -29.43
C ALA A 249 17.20 8.66 -29.51
N THR A 250 18.01 8.77 -28.47
CA THR A 250 19.14 9.71 -28.41
C THR A 250 20.49 9.08 -28.70
N ASN A 251 20.54 7.76 -28.94
CA ASN A 251 21.77 6.96 -28.99
C ASN A 251 22.67 7.20 -27.77
N ALA A 252 22.06 7.35 -26.60
CA ALA A 252 22.80 7.55 -25.36
C ALA A 252 23.65 6.30 -25.06
N ALA A 253 24.89 6.52 -24.62
CA ALA A 253 25.87 5.47 -24.35
C ALA A 253 26.42 4.69 -25.57
N ASP A 254 26.36 5.24 -26.79
CA ASP A 254 27.01 4.68 -28.00
C ASP A 254 28.53 4.42 -27.83
N GLY A 255 29.16 5.03 -26.83
CA GLY A 255 30.56 4.75 -26.43
C GLY A 255 30.73 3.69 -25.33
N GLY A 256 29.69 2.92 -24.99
CA GLY A 256 29.68 1.94 -23.90
C GLY A 256 29.53 2.53 -22.49
N LEU A 257 29.32 3.84 -22.37
CA LEU A 257 29.09 4.53 -21.10
C LEU A 257 28.20 5.76 -21.30
N PHE A 258 27.26 5.98 -20.37
CA PHE A 258 26.54 7.23 -20.23
C PHE A 258 27.47 8.34 -19.77
N THR A 259 27.41 9.45 -20.48
CA THR A 259 28.07 10.70 -20.19
C THR A 259 27.08 11.74 -19.65
N LYS A 260 27.62 12.87 -19.21
CA LYS A 260 26.79 14.03 -18.86
C LYS A 260 25.97 14.50 -20.07
N GLN A 261 26.55 14.51 -21.28
CA GLN A 261 25.87 15.01 -22.47
C GLN A 261 24.70 14.10 -22.85
N ASP A 262 24.86 12.78 -22.72
CA ASP A 262 23.80 11.81 -22.96
C ASP A 262 22.60 12.09 -22.06
N MET A 263 22.82 12.31 -20.77
CA MET A 263 21.72 12.63 -19.84
C MET A 263 21.04 13.97 -20.15
N GLN A 264 21.76 14.93 -20.73
CA GLN A 264 21.14 16.17 -21.20
C GLN A 264 20.23 15.91 -22.41
N ASN A 265 20.68 15.07 -23.34
CA ASN A 265 19.91 14.71 -24.53
C ASN A 265 18.67 13.87 -24.16
N VAL A 266 18.84 12.84 -23.33
CA VAL A 266 17.74 12.02 -22.77
C VAL A 266 16.71 12.90 -22.06
N ASN A 267 17.15 13.83 -21.21
CA ASN A 267 16.24 14.75 -20.53
C ASN A 267 15.48 15.64 -21.52
N GLN A 268 16.16 16.18 -22.53
CA GLN A 268 15.51 17.00 -23.56
C GLN A 268 14.46 16.20 -24.33
N TYR A 269 14.75 14.94 -24.65
CA TYR A 269 13.80 14.04 -25.29
C TYR A 269 12.57 13.80 -24.42
N LEU A 270 12.76 13.42 -23.16
CA LEU A 270 11.65 13.18 -22.22
C LEU A 270 10.79 14.44 -22.03
N VAL A 271 11.41 15.61 -21.86
CA VAL A 271 10.67 16.89 -21.76
C VAL A 271 9.87 17.19 -23.03
N ALA A 272 10.42 16.89 -24.21
CA ALA A 272 9.79 17.21 -25.48
C ALA A 272 8.62 16.27 -25.83
N ASN A 273 8.69 15.00 -25.41
CA ASN A 273 7.77 13.96 -25.86
C ASN A 273 6.86 13.43 -24.75
N HIS A 274 7.33 13.41 -23.50
CA HIS A 274 6.71 12.65 -22.41
C HIS A 274 6.47 13.48 -21.14
N ALA A 275 6.61 14.82 -21.18
CA ALA A 275 6.54 15.64 -19.96
C ALA A 275 5.26 15.45 -19.12
N GLY A 276 4.10 15.25 -19.77
CA GLY A 276 2.83 15.04 -19.07
C GLY A 276 2.77 13.68 -18.37
N GLU A 277 3.01 12.61 -19.12
CA GLU A 277 3.01 11.23 -18.61
C GLU A 277 4.10 11.02 -17.56
N TRP A 278 5.29 11.59 -17.78
CA TRP A 278 6.39 11.52 -16.82
C TRP A 278 6.05 12.20 -15.49
N ALA A 279 5.38 13.36 -15.52
CA ALA A 279 4.94 14.05 -14.31
C ALA A 279 3.84 13.28 -13.57
N GLU A 280 2.90 12.65 -14.29
CA GLU A 280 1.87 11.79 -13.69
C GLU A 280 2.47 10.54 -13.01
N LEU A 281 3.44 9.90 -13.67
CA LEU A 281 4.12 8.74 -13.11
C LEU A 281 5.02 9.12 -11.93
N HIS A 282 5.76 10.23 -12.02
CA HIS A 282 6.58 10.73 -10.91
C HIS A 282 5.71 11.08 -9.70
N GLY A 283 4.55 11.68 -9.98
CA GLY A 283 3.55 12.03 -8.99
C GLY A 283 3.78 13.40 -8.36
N ASP A 284 2.92 13.70 -7.40
CA ASP A 284 2.92 14.93 -6.62
C ASP A 284 2.74 14.54 -5.13
N ASP A 285 3.34 15.32 -4.23
CA ASP A 285 3.16 15.24 -2.77
C ASP A 285 2.54 16.53 -2.18
N GLU A 286 2.18 17.49 -3.04
CA GLU A 286 1.47 18.69 -2.64
C GLU A 286 0.04 18.36 -2.17
N THR A 287 -0.48 19.17 -1.23
CA THR A 287 -1.85 19.07 -0.69
C THR A 287 -2.19 17.85 0.19
N ASN A 288 -1.19 17.06 0.62
CA ASN A 288 -1.32 15.84 1.45
C ASN A 288 -1.90 14.60 0.74
N GLU A 289 -1.96 14.60 -0.60
CA GLU A 289 -2.32 13.41 -1.38
C GLU A 289 -1.13 13.02 -2.26
N GLU A 290 -0.41 11.98 -1.84
CA GLU A 290 0.70 11.43 -2.63
C GLU A 290 0.13 10.60 -3.80
N THR A 291 0.75 10.73 -4.98
CA THR A 291 0.42 9.97 -6.19
C THR A 291 1.68 9.40 -6.85
N GLY A 292 1.53 8.49 -7.80
CA GLY A 292 2.65 7.98 -8.60
C GLY A 292 3.81 7.42 -7.78
N PHE A 293 5.04 7.76 -8.14
CA PHE A 293 6.25 7.36 -7.42
C PHE A 293 6.33 7.96 -6.00
N HIS A 294 5.67 9.09 -5.74
CA HIS A 294 5.63 9.70 -4.41
C HIS A 294 4.95 8.82 -3.34
N LYS A 295 4.13 7.82 -3.73
CA LYS A 295 3.60 6.79 -2.82
C LYS A 295 4.64 5.97 -2.06
N VAL A 296 5.88 5.93 -2.57
CA VAL A 296 6.98 5.16 -1.96
C VAL A 296 8.18 6.04 -1.61
N GLN A 297 8.23 7.26 -2.13
CA GLN A 297 9.31 8.21 -1.92
C GLN A 297 9.14 8.88 -0.56
N ASN A 298 10.22 8.96 0.22
CA ASN A 298 10.18 9.49 1.59
C ASN A 298 9.39 8.67 2.63
N ASP A 299 8.80 7.54 2.25
CA ASP A 299 8.09 6.62 3.16
C ASP A 299 8.94 5.58 3.87
N GLY A 300 10.20 5.94 4.10
CA GLY A 300 11.06 5.20 5.01
C GLY A 300 11.77 4.00 4.43
N ALA A 301 11.94 3.95 3.10
CA ALA A 301 12.85 3.04 2.43
C ALA A 301 14.23 3.00 3.12
N LYS A 302 14.86 1.83 3.16
CA LYS A 302 16.16 1.59 3.83
C LYS A 302 17.21 0.93 2.96
N THR A 303 16.79 0.23 1.90
CA THR A 303 17.67 -0.41 0.92
C THR A 303 18.57 0.64 0.30
N LYS A 304 19.83 0.26 0.05
CA LYS A 304 20.83 1.15 -0.51
C LYS A 304 21.33 0.63 -1.84
N LEU A 305 21.41 1.54 -2.82
CA LEU A 305 22.17 1.36 -4.04
C LEU A 305 23.36 2.32 -3.99
N PHE A 306 24.56 1.82 -4.29
CA PHE A 306 25.78 2.64 -4.35
C PHE A 306 26.04 3.42 -3.04
N GLY A 307 25.77 2.78 -1.90
CA GLY A 307 25.93 3.35 -0.56
C GLY A 307 24.89 4.41 -0.16
N THR A 308 23.92 4.72 -1.03
CA THR A 308 22.89 5.75 -0.83
C THR A 308 21.50 5.13 -0.83
N ASN A 309 20.50 5.74 -0.20
CA ASN A 309 19.11 5.24 -0.21
C ASN A 309 18.64 5.00 -1.66
N ALA A 310 18.15 3.79 -1.95
CA ALA A 310 17.79 3.39 -3.30
C ALA A 310 16.63 4.22 -3.85
N ILE A 311 15.52 4.29 -3.11
CA ILE A 311 14.29 4.97 -3.54
C ILE A 311 14.47 6.49 -3.48
N ASN A 312 14.72 7.05 -2.29
CA ASN A 312 14.69 8.49 -2.04
C ASN A 312 15.90 9.26 -2.62
N GLN A 313 16.86 8.58 -3.26
CA GLN A 313 18.06 9.27 -3.78
C GLN A 313 18.49 8.77 -5.15
N VAL A 314 18.52 7.45 -5.38
CA VAL A 314 18.97 6.90 -6.67
C VAL A 314 17.83 6.90 -7.66
N CYS A 315 16.71 6.21 -7.38
CA CYS A 315 15.52 6.21 -8.22
C CYS A 315 14.99 7.63 -8.40
N ASP A 316 14.65 8.30 -7.30
CA ASP A 316 14.23 9.70 -7.29
C ASP A 316 15.18 10.62 -8.08
N GLY A 317 16.50 10.48 -7.90
CA GLY A 317 17.47 11.28 -8.62
C GLY A 317 17.56 10.99 -10.13
N ILE A 318 17.29 9.75 -10.56
CA ILE A 318 17.17 9.37 -11.97
C ILE A 318 15.85 9.88 -12.54
N HIS A 319 14.76 9.72 -11.79
CA HIS A 319 13.40 10.08 -12.18
C HIS A 319 13.13 11.59 -12.23
N HIS A 320 14.07 12.40 -11.71
CA HIS A 320 14.13 13.83 -11.99
C HIS A 320 14.60 14.18 -13.41
N LEU A 321 15.00 13.20 -14.23
CA LEU A 321 14.96 13.36 -15.68
C LEU A 321 13.51 13.68 -16.12
N GLY A 322 13.28 14.15 -17.34
CA GLY A 322 11.92 14.47 -17.81
C GLY A 322 11.35 15.80 -17.31
N PHE A 323 11.94 16.44 -16.30
CA PHE A 323 11.61 17.81 -15.92
C PHE A 323 12.48 18.86 -16.64
N ALA A 324 11.83 19.95 -17.06
CA ALA A 324 12.49 21.04 -17.77
C ALA A 324 13.42 21.82 -16.84
N THR A 325 14.73 21.79 -17.11
CA THR A 325 15.73 22.50 -16.29
C THR A 325 16.36 23.68 -17.03
N PRO A 326 16.44 24.87 -16.41
CA PRO A 326 17.21 25.99 -16.95
C PRO A 326 18.72 25.84 -16.71
N TYR A 327 19.16 24.82 -15.97
CA TYR A 327 20.54 24.66 -15.54
C TYR A 327 21.33 23.72 -16.46
N LYS A 328 22.46 24.21 -16.99
CA LYS A 328 23.36 23.43 -17.87
C LYS A 328 23.89 22.13 -17.25
N ASN A 329 23.95 22.02 -15.93
CA ASN A 329 24.65 20.93 -15.24
C ASN A 329 23.79 20.17 -14.22
N ARG A 330 22.53 20.57 -13.99
CA ARG A 330 21.71 20.02 -12.92
C ARG A 330 20.27 19.85 -13.36
N LEU A 331 19.65 18.81 -12.82
CA LEU A 331 18.21 18.58 -12.91
C LEU A 331 17.47 19.53 -11.96
N VAL A 332 16.16 19.60 -12.17
CA VAL A 332 15.21 20.18 -11.22
C VAL A 332 14.21 19.10 -10.82
N ASN A 333 13.59 19.25 -9.65
CA ASN A 333 12.40 18.48 -9.31
C ASN A 333 11.14 19.11 -9.94
N GLU A 334 10.00 18.46 -9.74
CA GLU A 334 8.64 18.86 -10.08
C GLU A 334 8.32 20.31 -9.66
N ASP A 335 8.82 20.77 -8.50
CA ASP A 335 8.65 22.15 -8.01
C ASP A 335 9.58 23.18 -8.68
N GLY A 336 10.51 22.74 -9.53
CA GLY A 336 11.56 23.57 -10.08
C GLY A 336 12.76 23.79 -9.15
N ASN A 337 12.84 23.07 -8.03
CA ASN A 337 13.97 23.10 -7.12
C ASN A 337 15.18 22.34 -7.68
N LYS A 338 16.36 22.87 -7.40
CA LYS A 338 17.66 22.39 -7.90
C LYS A 338 18.01 20.97 -7.41
N ASN A 339 17.98 19.95 -8.28
CA ASN A 339 18.28 18.55 -7.93
C ASN A 339 19.60 18.00 -8.56
N LYS A 340 19.78 16.68 -8.65
CA LYS A 340 21.07 16.01 -8.92
C LYS A 340 21.75 16.53 -10.21
N PRO A 341 23.10 16.57 -10.23
CA PRO A 341 23.82 16.85 -11.48
C PRO A 341 23.61 15.74 -12.51
N PHE A 342 23.49 16.08 -13.79
CA PHE A 342 23.41 15.12 -14.90
C PHE A 342 24.52 14.05 -14.85
N ARG A 343 25.76 14.45 -14.51
CA ARG A 343 26.89 13.52 -14.37
C ARG A 343 26.66 12.47 -13.27
N LYS A 344 25.95 12.81 -12.20
CA LYS A 344 25.67 11.87 -11.11
C LYS A 344 24.67 10.81 -11.56
N VAL A 345 23.63 11.22 -12.27
CA VAL A 345 22.63 10.32 -12.88
C VAL A 345 23.29 9.39 -13.89
N ALA A 346 24.13 9.91 -14.78
CA ALA A 346 24.93 9.11 -15.71
C ALA A 346 25.74 8.02 -14.97
N GLY A 347 26.39 8.39 -13.86
CA GLY A 347 27.16 7.46 -13.04
C GLY A 347 26.33 6.38 -12.32
N TRP A 348 25.05 6.64 -12.03
CA TRP A 348 24.15 5.61 -11.52
C TRP A 348 23.67 4.69 -12.64
N LEU A 349 23.25 5.24 -13.79
CA LEU A 349 22.85 4.41 -14.94
C LEU A 349 23.98 3.52 -15.43
N ASN A 350 25.23 4.01 -15.47
CA ASN A 350 26.39 3.17 -15.79
C ASN A 350 26.57 1.95 -14.87
N GLN A 351 26.09 2.01 -13.64
CA GLN A 351 26.16 0.89 -12.69
C GLN A 351 24.90 0.03 -12.69
N ILE A 352 23.73 0.66 -12.86
CA ILE A 352 22.45 -0.06 -12.93
C ILE A 352 22.40 -0.89 -14.21
N LEU A 353 22.76 -0.28 -15.35
CA LEU A 353 22.70 -0.85 -16.69
C LEU A 353 24.05 -1.43 -17.15
N ALA A 354 24.92 -1.82 -16.21
CA ALA A 354 26.28 -2.24 -16.53
C ALA A 354 26.33 -3.50 -17.41
N GLU A 355 25.36 -4.40 -17.26
CA GLU A 355 25.26 -5.63 -18.03
C GLU A 355 24.86 -5.34 -19.48
N GLU A 356 23.85 -4.50 -19.66
CA GLU A 356 23.32 -4.09 -20.96
C GLU A 356 24.36 -3.27 -21.73
N LEU A 357 25.11 -2.41 -21.04
CA LEU A 357 26.25 -1.67 -21.61
C LEU A 357 27.37 -2.61 -22.07
N ALA A 358 27.69 -3.66 -21.28
CA ALA A 358 28.74 -4.61 -21.62
C ALA A 358 28.36 -5.51 -22.80
N ASN A 359 27.08 -5.87 -22.90
CA ASN A 359 26.56 -6.76 -23.95
C ASN A 359 26.08 -6.01 -25.19
N GLY A 360 25.96 -4.68 -25.14
CA GLY A 360 25.49 -3.85 -26.25
C GLY A 360 23.99 -4.05 -26.54
N THR A 361 23.18 -4.23 -25.51
CA THR A 361 21.74 -4.56 -25.61
C THR A 361 20.81 -3.41 -25.20
N LEU A 362 21.33 -2.19 -25.10
CA LEU A 362 20.55 -0.98 -24.81
C LEU A 362 19.80 -0.44 -26.03
#